data_AF-A0A972GKE4-F1
#
_entry.id   AF-A0A972GKE4-F1
#
_cell.length_a   1.000
_cell.length_b   1.000
_cell.length_c   1.000
_cell.angle_alpha   90.00
_cell.angle_beta   90.00
_cell.angle_gamma   90.00
#
_symmetry.space_group_name_H-M   'P 1'
#
loop_
_entity.id
_entity.type
_entity.pdbx_description
1 polymer ?
#
loop_
_entity_poly.entity_id
_entity_poly.type
_entity_poly.pdbx_seq_one_letter_code
_entity_poly.pdbx_strand_id
1 'polypeptide(L)'
;MSIKNTVTSLVLTLLFFSLIAIFLATSQNALVTGLSVIILAVSLIIGLTGSWRELGIMAGFTGLVSLVAASLVGGAMFNNIGAFLFTLIWGVVLLFIALWVQRNMLFVSSDRDVLVTNTYTGITHIAPKPVAPPLMPFLEVKVAEIPLYTMLLTVSVDTINTAPGYNLNRIDFAVAYKIVDPRQARRSIANRGSAQQEVAKQLGQDVNQARNNVVFWERLIGKQLSGTMDGIVREVVYESKLGPVDAYKNRHQLLGKITDDLTDSLAARGIEIIAVEFDFFDVDRESFRRANRERYWERDTKLKRIEAEREAERIRIVGEAQAEAEADRVAMLVRSLRESGIDLSPEDLEDIVISAIRASSEFEGDYVRLLPEPLPNAKPADKKVSAGK
;
A
#
# COMPACT_ATOMS: atom_id res chain seq x y z
N MET A 1 -13.41 -5.60 29.40
CA MET A 1 -14.58 -4.86 29.94
C MET A 1 -15.93 -5.38 29.43
N SER A 2 -16.08 -5.72 28.14
CA SER A 2 -17.39 -6.11 27.57
C SER A 2 -18.01 -7.39 28.18
N ILE A 3 -17.24 -8.49 28.37
CA ILE A 3 -17.80 -9.76 28.88
C ILE A 3 -18.38 -9.60 30.28
N LYS A 4 -17.63 -8.92 31.16
CA LYS A 4 -18.03 -8.67 32.53
C LYS A 4 -19.39 -7.98 32.56
N ASN A 5 -19.56 -6.94 31.74
CA ASN A 5 -20.82 -6.18 31.66
C ASN A 5 -21.97 -7.03 31.09
N THR A 6 -21.71 -7.87 30.09
CA THR A 6 -22.74 -8.77 29.53
C THR A 6 -23.18 -9.81 30.56
N VAL A 7 -22.24 -10.45 31.25
CA VAL A 7 -22.52 -11.44 32.31
C VAL A 7 -23.26 -10.78 33.47
N THR A 8 -22.77 -9.63 33.94
CA THR A 8 -23.43 -8.82 34.97
C THR A 8 -24.87 -8.49 34.59
N SER A 9 -25.10 -8.00 33.37
CA SER A 9 -26.44 -7.63 32.87
C SER A 9 -27.39 -8.84 32.84
N LEU A 10 -26.91 -10.00 32.37
CA LEU A 10 -27.69 -11.23 32.29
C LEU A 10 -28.05 -11.77 33.69
N VAL A 11 -27.11 -11.72 34.62
CA VAL A 11 -27.35 -12.12 36.02
C VAL A 11 -28.32 -11.15 36.71
N LEU A 12 -28.18 -9.84 36.50
CA LEU A 12 -29.08 -8.83 37.06
C LEU A 12 -30.50 -8.92 36.48
N THR A 13 -30.64 -9.16 35.18
CA THR A 13 -31.96 -9.33 34.55
C THR A 13 -32.66 -10.59 35.06
N LEU A 14 -31.95 -11.72 35.14
CA LEU A 14 -32.50 -12.94 35.75
C LEU A 14 -32.94 -12.71 37.19
N LEU A 15 -32.12 -12.02 37.99
CA LEU A 15 -32.44 -11.67 39.37
C LEU A 15 -33.68 -10.77 39.44
N PHE A 16 -33.78 -9.73 38.62
CA PHE A 16 -34.92 -8.83 38.57
C PHE A 16 -36.23 -9.57 38.24
N PHE A 17 -36.24 -10.40 37.20
CA PHE A 17 -37.43 -11.20 36.86
C PHE A 17 -37.80 -12.20 37.94
N SER A 18 -36.82 -12.82 38.59
CA SER A 18 -37.08 -13.74 39.71
C SER A 18 -37.72 -13.02 40.91
N LEU A 19 -37.26 -11.80 41.25
CA LEU A 19 -37.85 -11.01 42.32
C LEU A 19 -39.27 -10.53 41.99
N ILE A 20 -39.54 -10.17 40.72
CA ILE A 20 -40.90 -9.86 40.26
C ILE A 20 -41.83 -11.08 40.43
N ALA A 21 -41.37 -12.25 40.02
CA ALA A 21 -42.15 -13.48 40.17
C ALA A 21 -42.47 -13.78 41.64
N ILE A 22 -41.50 -13.59 42.55
CA ILE A 22 -41.70 -13.72 44.01
C ILE A 22 -42.71 -12.68 44.51
N PHE A 23 -42.62 -11.43 44.05
CA PHE A 23 -43.52 -10.34 44.42
C PHE A 23 -44.97 -10.60 43.98
N LEU A 24 -45.17 -11.22 42.80
CA LEU A 24 -46.50 -11.57 42.29
C LEU A 24 -47.10 -12.81 42.96
N ALA A 25 -46.27 -13.78 43.34
CA ALA A 25 -46.72 -15.05 43.91
C ALA A 25 -46.97 -14.99 45.44
N THR A 26 -46.36 -14.02 46.14
CA THR A 26 -46.43 -13.91 47.61
C THR A 26 -47.34 -12.77 48.04
N SER A 27 -48.05 -12.90 49.17
CA SER A 27 -48.84 -11.81 49.74
C SER A 27 -47.92 -10.61 50.07
N GLN A 28 -48.34 -9.41 49.68
CA GLN A 28 -47.53 -8.20 49.81
C GLN A 28 -47.20 -7.91 51.28
N ASN A 29 -45.94 -8.16 51.66
CA ASN A 29 -45.41 -7.86 52.98
C ASN A 29 -44.21 -6.91 52.83
N ALA A 30 -44.20 -5.81 53.60
CA ALA A 30 -43.18 -4.75 53.53
C ALA A 30 -41.74 -5.28 53.72
N LEU A 31 -41.59 -6.39 54.46
CA LEU A 31 -40.31 -7.08 54.65
C LEU A 31 -39.79 -7.76 53.37
N VAL A 32 -40.68 -8.38 52.59
CA VAL A 32 -40.30 -9.10 51.36
C VAL A 32 -39.89 -8.11 50.27
N THR A 33 -40.61 -6.99 50.14
CA THR A 33 -40.24 -5.90 49.24
C THR A 33 -38.94 -5.22 49.65
N GLY A 34 -38.77 -4.91 50.94
CA GLY A 34 -37.51 -4.32 51.44
C GLY A 34 -36.30 -5.21 51.18
N LEU A 35 -36.42 -6.50 51.46
CA LEU A 35 -35.34 -7.47 51.28
C LEU A 35 -35.02 -7.68 49.78
N SER A 36 -36.03 -7.66 48.91
CA SER A 36 -35.85 -7.72 47.45
C SER A 36 -35.09 -6.51 46.91
N VAL A 37 -35.42 -5.30 47.37
CA VAL A 37 -34.73 -4.06 46.97
C VAL A 37 -33.27 -4.08 47.44
N ILE A 38 -33.01 -4.54 48.66
CA ILE A 38 -31.64 -4.67 49.20
C ILE A 38 -30.82 -5.68 48.39
N ILE A 39 -31.39 -6.86 48.10
CA ILE A 39 -30.73 -7.88 47.28
C ILE A 39 -30.38 -7.31 45.90
N LEU A 40 -31.30 -6.56 45.29
CA LEU A 40 -31.09 -5.96 43.97
C LEU A 40 -30.01 -4.88 44.00
N ALA A 41 -30.02 -4.01 45.02
CA ALA A 41 -29.00 -2.97 45.20
C ALA A 41 -27.60 -3.56 45.44
N VAL A 42 -27.48 -4.57 46.29
CA VAL A 42 -26.21 -5.27 46.55
C VAL A 42 -25.72 -5.97 45.29
N SER A 43 -26.62 -6.62 44.55
CA SER A 43 -26.28 -7.29 43.27
C SER A 43 -25.84 -6.27 42.21
N LEU A 44 -26.45 -5.09 42.16
CA LEU A 44 -26.04 -4.03 41.24
C LEU A 44 -24.64 -3.51 41.56
N ILE A 45 -24.33 -3.31 42.85
CA ILE A 45 -23.01 -2.85 43.31
C ILE A 45 -21.94 -3.88 42.94
N ILE A 46 -22.16 -5.15 43.26
CA ILE A 46 -21.22 -6.24 42.92
C ILE A 46 -21.09 -6.38 41.40
N GLY A 47 -22.17 -6.14 40.65
CA GLY A 47 -22.16 -6.20 39.19
C GLY A 47 -21.25 -5.14 38.57
N LEU A 48 -21.23 -3.94 39.15
CA LEU A 48 -20.42 -2.81 38.70
C LEU A 48 -18.95 -2.96 39.11
N THR A 49 -18.69 -3.31 40.38
CA THR A 49 -17.34 -3.25 40.96
C THR A 49 -16.65 -4.61 41.10
N GLY A 50 -17.42 -5.70 41.17
CA GLY A 50 -16.93 -6.96 41.72
C GLY A 50 -15.99 -7.76 40.82
N SER A 51 -15.12 -8.57 41.41
CA SER A 51 -14.21 -9.45 40.67
C SER A 51 -14.96 -10.60 39.96
N TRP A 52 -14.31 -11.31 39.02
CA TRP A 52 -14.90 -12.49 38.36
C TRP A 52 -15.40 -13.56 39.35
N ARG A 53 -14.72 -13.70 40.49
CA ARG A 53 -15.14 -14.59 41.58
C ARG A 53 -16.45 -14.14 42.21
N GLU A 54 -16.60 -12.85 42.46
CA GLU A 54 -17.82 -12.27 43.02
C GLU A 54 -18.99 -12.34 42.04
N LEU A 55 -18.74 -12.22 40.74
CA LEU A 55 -19.75 -12.48 39.70
C LEU A 55 -20.19 -13.94 39.66
N GLY A 56 -19.27 -14.88 39.87
CA GLY A 56 -19.62 -16.30 40.01
C GLY A 56 -20.50 -16.56 41.23
N ILE A 57 -20.18 -15.95 42.37
CA ILE A 57 -21.00 -16.02 43.60
C ILE A 57 -22.38 -15.41 43.36
N MET A 58 -22.45 -14.26 42.69
CA MET A 58 -23.71 -13.62 42.33
C MET A 58 -24.53 -14.50 41.38
N ALA A 59 -23.92 -15.09 40.36
CA ALA A 59 -24.62 -15.99 39.44
C ALA A 59 -25.21 -17.21 40.16
N GLY A 60 -24.45 -17.80 41.10
CA GLY A 60 -24.95 -18.88 41.96
C GLY A 60 -26.11 -18.44 42.84
N PHE A 61 -26.01 -17.28 43.49
CA PHE A 61 -27.06 -16.71 44.31
C PHE A 61 -28.33 -16.40 43.49
N THR A 62 -28.19 -15.76 42.33
CA THR A 62 -29.28 -15.50 41.40
C THR A 62 -29.94 -16.80 40.93
N GLY A 63 -29.16 -17.85 40.65
CA GLY A 63 -29.69 -19.17 40.32
C GLY A 63 -30.57 -19.74 41.43
N LEU A 64 -30.14 -19.61 42.69
CA LEU A 64 -30.94 -20.04 43.85
C LEU A 64 -32.22 -19.23 44.00
N VAL A 65 -32.16 -17.89 43.90
CA VAL A 65 -33.35 -17.02 43.96
C VAL A 65 -34.32 -17.35 42.83
N SER A 66 -33.80 -17.65 41.64
CA SER A 66 -34.60 -18.06 40.48
C SER A 66 -35.33 -19.40 40.70
N LEU A 67 -34.70 -20.36 41.38
CA LEU A 67 -35.34 -21.63 41.75
C LEU A 67 -36.45 -21.45 42.81
N VAL A 68 -36.22 -20.56 43.79
CA VAL A 68 -37.25 -20.20 44.78
C VAL A 68 -38.43 -19.52 44.09
N ALA A 69 -38.17 -18.59 43.17
CA ALA A 69 -39.21 -17.95 42.38
C ALA A 69 -40.03 -18.98 41.57
N ALA A 70 -39.37 -19.92 40.90
CA ALA A 70 -40.03 -21.00 40.19
C ALA A 70 -40.91 -21.87 41.11
N SER A 71 -40.44 -22.15 42.34
CA SER A 71 -41.21 -22.93 43.33
C SER A 71 -42.49 -22.21 43.78
N LEU A 72 -42.42 -20.90 43.99
CA LEU A 72 -43.56 -20.08 44.43
C LEU A 72 -44.58 -19.90 43.30
N VAL A 73 -44.12 -19.64 42.08
CA VAL A 73 -44.99 -19.56 40.89
C VAL A 73 -45.67 -20.90 40.62
N GLY A 74 -44.92 -22.01 40.67
CA GLY A 74 -45.49 -23.35 40.52
C GLY A 74 -46.50 -23.68 41.63
N GLY A 75 -46.19 -23.31 42.87
CA GLY A 75 -47.08 -23.47 44.03
C GLY A 75 -48.38 -22.69 43.89
N ALA A 76 -48.31 -21.45 43.41
CA ALA A 76 -49.49 -20.61 43.20
C ALA A 76 -50.42 -21.16 42.10
N MET A 77 -49.88 -21.80 41.05
CA MET A 77 -50.67 -22.33 39.93
C MET A 77 -51.20 -23.75 40.15
N PHE A 78 -50.41 -24.65 40.74
CA PHE A 78 -50.76 -26.07 40.86
C PHE A 78 -50.45 -26.67 42.25
N ASN A 79 -50.43 -25.85 43.29
CA ASN A 79 -50.19 -26.25 44.68
C ASN A 79 -48.83 -26.98 44.85
N ASN A 80 -48.65 -27.81 45.88
CA ASN A 80 -47.38 -28.48 46.19
C ASN A 80 -46.76 -29.27 45.02
N ILE A 81 -47.59 -29.89 44.16
CA ILE A 81 -47.11 -30.62 42.98
C ILE A 81 -46.52 -29.65 41.95
N GLY A 82 -47.17 -28.50 41.76
CA GLY A 82 -46.67 -27.42 40.90
C GLY A 82 -45.35 -26.85 41.36
N ALA A 83 -45.19 -26.61 42.67
CA ALA A 83 -43.95 -26.11 43.23
C ALA A 83 -42.76 -27.04 42.90
N PHE A 84 -42.95 -28.35 43.08
CA PHE A 84 -41.91 -29.33 42.77
C PHE A 84 -41.61 -29.42 41.25
N LEU A 85 -42.65 -29.53 40.41
CA LEU A 85 -42.48 -29.67 38.97
C LEU A 85 -41.83 -28.46 38.33
N PHE A 86 -42.26 -27.23 38.67
CA PHE A 86 -41.69 -26.01 38.11
C PHE A 86 -40.23 -25.82 38.54
N THR A 87 -39.89 -26.09 39.80
CA THR A 87 -38.50 -26.02 40.26
C THR A 87 -37.62 -27.06 39.55
N LEU A 88 -38.11 -28.29 39.36
CA LEU A 88 -37.36 -29.34 38.67
C LEU A 88 -37.13 -29.01 37.20
N ILE A 89 -38.19 -28.60 36.48
CA ILE A 89 -38.10 -28.19 35.08
C ILE A 89 -37.15 -26.99 34.94
N TRP A 90 -37.29 -25.98 35.80
CA TRP A 90 -36.43 -24.79 35.75
C TRP A 90 -34.97 -25.12 36.08
N GLY A 91 -34.72 -26.03 37.03
CA GLY A 91 -33.38 -26.56 37.30
C GLY A 91 -32.76 -27.23 36.08
N VAL A 92 -33.53 -28.04 35.34
CA VAL A 92 -33.08 -28.64 34.08
C VAL A 92 -32.78 -27.57 33.02
N VAL A 93 -33.62 -26.52 32.91
CA VAL A 93 -33.39 -25.39 32.00
C VAL A 93 -32.09 -24.66 32.35
N LEU A 94 -31.84 -24.35 33.62
CA LEU A 94 -30.61 -23.68 34.07
C LEU A 94 -29.38 -24.55 33.78
N LEU A 95 -29.47 -25.86 34.03
CA LEU A 95 -28.39 -26.80 33.74
C LEU A 95 -28.12 -26.87 32.23
N PHE A 96 -29.18 -26.93 31.40
CA PHE A 96 -29.06 -26.91 29.95
C PHE A 96 -28.39 -25.62 29.45
N ILE A 97 -28.78 -24.46 29.98
CA ILE A 97 -28.15 -23.17 29.65
C ILE A 97 -26.67 -23.18 30.06
N ALA A 98 -26.33 -23.69 31.25
CA ALA A 98 -24.95 -23.77 31.73
C ALA A 98 -24.08 -24.66 30.83
N LEU A 99 -24.57 -25.85 30.47
CA LEU A 99 -23.88 -26.75 29.55
C LEU A 99 -23.73 -26.13 28.15
N TRP A 100 -24.78 -25.43 27.69
CA TRP A 100 -24.74 -24.73 26.41
C TRP A 100 -23.70 -23.61 26.42
N VAL A 101 -23.65 -22.78 27.46
CA VAL A 101 -22.63 -21.72 27.59
C VAL A 101 -21.23 -22.32 27.61
N GLN A 102 -21.01 -23.36 28.42
CA GLN A 102 -19.70 -24.01 28.54
C GLN A 102 -19.22 -24.60 27.21
N ARG A 103 -20.12 -25.22 26.44
CA ARG A 103 -19.78 -25.86 25.16
C ARG A 103 -19.60 -24.85 24.01
N ASN A 104 -20.29 -23.72 24.05
CA ASN A 104 -20.28 -22.74 22.95
C ASN A 104 -19.39 -21.52 23.23
N MET A 105 -18.57 -21.56 24.29
CA MET A 105 -17.55 -20.53 24.51
C MET A 105 -16.60 -20.45 23.31
N LEU A 106 -16.32 -19.22 22.88
CA LEU A 106 -15.42 -18.96 21.77
C LEU A 106 -14.01 -18.76 22.31
N PHE A 107 -13.11 -19.66 21.94
CA PHE A 107 -11.68 -19.49 22.18
C PHE A 107 -11.09 -18.64 21.05
N VAL A 108 -10.63 -17.44 21.40
CA VAL A 108 -10.01 -16.51 20.46
C VAL A 108 -8.52 -16.48 20.75
N SER A 109 -7.74 -17.06 19.84
CA SER A 109 -6.28 -17.07 19.94
C SER A 109 -5.71 -15.66 19.75
N SER A 110 -4.52 -15.40 20.30
CA SER A 110 -3.88 -14.08 20.28
C SER A 110 -3.54 -13.59 18.87
N ASP A 111 -3.32 -14.52 17.94
CA ASP A 111 -2.90 -14.34 16.56
C ASP A 111 -4.00 -13.88 15.60
N ARG A 112 -5.25 -13.78 16.06
CA ARG A 112 -6.41 -13.44 15.23
C ARG A 112 -7.47 -12.67 16.00
N ASP A 113 -8.25 -11.87 15.31
CA ASP A 113 -9.43 -11.19 15.86
C ASP A 113 -10.71 -11.74 15.24
N VAL A 114 -11.69 -12.02 16.09
CA VAL A 114 -13.01 -12.44 15.65
C VAL A 114 -13.94 -11.23 15.68
N LEU A 115 -14.52 -10.88 14.53
CA LEU A 115 -15.51 -9.84 14.43
C LEU A 115 -16.92 -10.43 14.57
N VAL A 116 -17.66 -9.90 15.53
CA VAL A 116 -19.05 -10.27 15.81
C VAL A 116 -19.94 -9.08 15.49
N THR A 117 -21.04 -9.32 14.79
CA THR A 117 -22.04 -8.29 14.51
C THR A 117 -23.35 -8.67 15.16
N ASN A 118 -24.01 -7.69 15.76
CA ASN A 118 -25.38 -7.84 16.20
C ASN A 118 -26.33 -7.75 14.99
N THR A 119 -27.18 -8.76 14.79
CA THR A 119 -28.08 -8.87 13.63
C THR A 119 -29.08 -7.71 13.54
N TYR A 120 -29.53 -7.17 14.68
CA TYR A 120 -30.54 -6.12 14.74
C TYR A 120 -29.95 -4.72 14.65
N THR A 121 -28.86 -4.45 15.38
CA THR A 121 -28.26 -3.11 15.38
C THR A 121 -27.23 -2.92 14.27
N GLY A 122 -26.74 -4.01 13.66
CA GLY A 122 -25.67 -3.97 12.67
C GLY A 122 -24.30 -3.56 13.24
N ILE A 123 -24.21 -3.31 14.55
CA ILE A 123 -22.98 -2.87 15.20
C ILE A 123 -22.02 -4.06 15.27
N THR A 124 -20.82 -3.86 14.72
CA THR A 124 -19.72 -4.83 14.80
C THR A 124 -18.82 -4.51 15.97
N HIS A 125 -18.51 -5.52 16.78
CA HIS A 125 -17.52 -5.45 17.85
C HIS A 125 -16.46 -6.56 17.67
N ILE A 126 -15.33 -6.40 18.36
CA ILE A 126 -14.26 -7.41 18.39
C ILE A 126 -14.53 -8.31 19.59
N ALA A 127 -14.52 -9.62 19.35
CA ALA A 127 -14.67 -10.61 20.40
C ALA A 127 -13.49 -10.50 21.39
N PRO A 128 -13.76 -10.45 22.69
CA PRO A 128 -12.72 -10.30 23.69
C PRO A 128 -11.82 -11.55 23.77
N LYS A 129 -10.52 -11.33 23.93
CA LYS A 129 -9.50 -12.37 24.09
C LYS A 129 -9.22 -12.68 25.57
N PRO A 130 -8.75 -13.88 25.92
CA PRO A 130 -8.59 -15.08 25.08
C PRO A 130 -9.88 -15.91 24.96
N VAL A 131 -10.87 -15.63 25.80
CA VAL A 131 -12.16 -16.33 25.83
C VAL A 131 -13.26 -15.30 25.67
N ALA A 132 -14.09 -15.49 24.65
CA ALA A 132 -15.28 -14.69 24.40
C ALA A 132 -16.54 -15.46 24.83
N PRO A 133 -17.58 -14.74 25.29
CA PRO A 133 -18.86 -15.36 25.63
C PRO A 133 -19.44 -16.04 24.38
N PRO A 134 -20.29 -17.05 24.56
CA PRO A 134 -20.99 -17.65 23.44
C PRO A 134 -21.82 -16.59 22.72
N LEU A 135 -21.87 -16.70 21.39
CA LEU A 135 -22.70 -15.81 20.57
C LEU A 135 -24.16 -16.04 20.93
N MET A 136 -24.86 -14.97 21.26
CA MET A 136 -26.30 -15.06 21.53
C MET A 136 -27.02 -15.52 20.25
N PRO A 137 -27.74 -16.66 20.28
CA PRO A 137 -28.47 -17.15 19.12
C PRO A 137 -29.41 -16.06 18.58
N PHE A 138 -29.47 -15.90 17.26
CA PHE A 138 -30.30 -14.92 16.54
C PHE A 138 -29.88 -13.44 16.70
N LEU A 139 -29.27 -13.07 17.83
CA LEU A 139 -28.81 -11.71 18.13
C LEU A 139 -27.42 -11.42 17.58
N GLU A 140 -26.50 -12.39 17.65
CA GLU A 140 -25.10 -12.19 17.29
C GLU A 140 -24.63 -13.24 16.29
N VAL A 141 -23.89 -12.77 15.29
CA VAL A 141 -23.32 -13.64 14.25
C VAL A 141 -21.83 -13.33 14.11
N LYS A 142 -21.02 -14.39 14.03
CA LYS A 142 -19.60 -14.29 13.65
C LYS A 142 -19.52 -13.87 12.19
N VAL A 143 -18.85 -12.75 11.92
CA VAL A 143 -18.77 -12.17 10.58
C VAL A 143 -17.40 -12.33 9.95
N ALA A 144 -16.34 -12.35 10.75
CA ALA A 144 -14.98 -12.50 10.22
C ALA A 144 -14.03 -13.07 11.29
N GLU A 145 -13.01 -13.80 10.84
CA GLU A 145 -11.83 -14.16 11.63
C GLU A 145 -10.59 -13.64 10.91
N ILE A 146 -10.04 -12.52 11.38
CA ILE A 146 -9.00 -11.76 10.68
C ILE A 146 -7.64 -12.05 11.33
N PRO A 147 -6.60 -12.39 10.56
CA PRO A 147 -5.26 -12.63 11.08
C PRO A 147 -4.60 -11.33 11.56
N LEU A 148 -3.85 -11.40 12.66
CA LEU A 148 -3.05 -10.30 13.20
C LEU A 148 -1.54 -10.57 13.13
N TYR A 149 -1.13 -11.76 12.70
CA TYR A 149 0.28 -12.04 12.47
C TYR A 149 0.78 -11.34 11.20
N THR A 150 2.09 -11.20 11.10
CA THR A 150 2.75 -10.67 9.91
C THR A 150 2.55 -11.62 8.74
N MET A 151 1.99 -11.09 7.65
CA MET A 151 1.82 -11.81 6.40
C MET A 151 2.85 -11.32 5.40
N LEU A 152 3.30 -12.23 4.54
CA LEU A 152 4.21 -11.94 3.44
C LEU A 152 3.47 -12.13 2.12
N LEU A 153 3.55 -11.14 1.25
CA LEU A 153 2.97 -11.16 -0.08
C LEU A 153 4.06 -10.86 -1.12
N THR A 154 4.24 -11.76 -2.06
CA THR A 154 5.07 -11.52 -3.25
C THR A 154 4.16 -11.08 -4.40
N VAL A 155 4.49 -9.98 -5.06
CA VAL A 155 3.75 -9.45 -6.20
C VAL A 155 4.70 -9.23 -7.37
N SER A 156 4.29 -9.71 -8.54
CA SER A 156 4.96 -9.49 -9.81
C SER A 156 4.19 -8.48 -10.63
N VAL A 157 4.86 -7.42 -11.05
CA VAL A 157 4.32 -6.37 -11.93
C VAL A 157 5.00 -6.47 -13.27
N ASP A 158 4.26 -6.90 -14.29
CA ASP A 158 4.76 -7.08 -15.65
C ASP A 158 4.46 -5.86 -16.53
N THR A 159 5.33 -5.61 -17.52
CA THR A 159 5.17 -4.60 -18.59
C THR A 159 4.81 -3.21 -18.04
N ILE A 160 5.78 -2.56 -17.40
CA ILE A 160 5.59 -1.22 -16.83
C ILE A 160 6.09 -0.17 -17.82
N ASN A 161 5.22 0.74 -18.20
CA ASN A 161 5.57 1.84 -19.08
C ASN A 161 6.28 2.94 -18.27
N THR A 162 7.43 3.37 -18.74
CA THR A 162 8.15 4.55 -18.23
C THR A 162 7.72 5.78 -19.02
N ALA A 163 7.71 6.97 -18.40
CA ALA A 163 7.34 8.22 -19.08
C ALA A 163 8.14 8.55 -20.36
N PRO A 164 9.44 8.19 -20.50
CA PRO A 164 10.16 8.35 -21.76
C PRO A 164 9.73 7.41 -22.89
N GLY A 165 8.70 6.57 -22.68
CA GLY A 165 8.14 5.67 -23.70
C GLY A 165 8.82 4.31 -23.79
N TYR A 166 9.66 3.94 -22.81
CA TYR A 166 10.26 2.62 -22.72
C TYR A 166 9.51 1.72 -21.75
N ASN A 167 9.67 0.40 -21.89
CA ASN A 167 9.02 -0.57 -21.02
C ASN A 167 10.04 -1.29 -20.13
N LEU A 168 9.66 -1.51 -18.88
CA LEU A 168 10.28 -2.43 -17.95
C LEU A 168 9.55 -3.77 -18.03
N ASN A 169 10.30 -4.87 -18.10
CA ASN A 169 9.72 -6.19 -18.34
C ASN A 169 8.94 -6.67 -17.13
N ARG A 170 9.60 -6.68 -15.98
CA ARG A 170 9.05 -7.25 -14.76
C ARG A 170 9.74 -6.69 -13.53
N ILE A 171 8.95 -6.41 -12.50
CA ILE A 171 9.46 -6.10 -11.16
C ILE A 171 8.73 -6.97 -10.15
N ASP A 172 9.49 -7.72 -9.34
CA ASP A 172 8.99 -8.52 -8.25
C ASP A 172 9.29 -7.86 -6.91
N PHE A 173 8.30 -7.85 -6.04
CA PHE A 173 8.34 -7.23 -4.73
C PHE A 173 7.88 -8.22 -3.66
N ALA A 174 8.57 -8.22 -2.52
CA ALA A 174 8.10 -8.82 -1.29
C ALA A 174 7.61 -7.73 -0.34
N VAL A 175 6.39 -7.89 0.17
CA VAL A 175 5.80 -7.00 1.17
C VAL A 175 5.45 -7.79 2.41
N ALA A 176 6.02 -7.38 3.54
CA ALA A 176 5.62 -7.82 4.86
C ALA A 176 4.63 -6.80 5.45
N TYR A 177 3.43 -7.25 5.80
CA TYR A 177 2.37 -6.38 6.33
C TYR A 177 1.62 -7.04 7.49
N LYS A 178 0.97 -6.23 8.31
CA LYS A 178 0.17 -6.64 9.45
C LYS A 178 -1.13 -5.85 9.50
N ILE A 179 -2.21 -6.50 9.95
CA ILE A 179 -3.49 -5.83 10.17
C ILE A 179 -3.50 -5.26 11.59
N VAL A 180 -3.69 -3.95 11.69
CA VAL A 180 -3.75 -3.23 12.98
C VAL A 180 -5.19 -2.95 13.38
N ASP A 181 -6.05 -2.55 12.43
CA ASP A 181 -7.49 -2.36 12.66
C ASP A 181 -8.32 -3.31 11.79
N PRO A 182 -8.76 -4.46 12.33
CA PRO A 182 -9.58 -5.42 11.62
C PRO A 182 -10.93 -4.87 11.14
N ARG A 183 -11.48 -3.86 11.83
CA ARG A 183 -12.78 -3.28 11.44
C ARG A 183 -12.63 -2.43 10.19
N GLN A 184 -11.58 -1.63 10.13
CA GLN A 184 -11.24 -0.84 8.94
C GLN A 184 -10.83 -1.74 7.78
N ALA A 185 -9.98 -2.74 8.02
CA ALA A 185 -9.55 -3.70 7.00
C ALA A 185 -10.75 -4.42 6.34
N ARG A 186 -11.79 -4.76 7.11
CA ARG A 186 -13.02 -5.35 6.54
C ARG A 186 -13.83 -4.34 5.71
N ARG A 187 -13.85 -3.07 6.10
CA ARG A 187 -14.66 -2.02 5.47
C ARG A 187 -14.01 -1.49 4.19
N SER A 188 -12.69 -1.48 4.12
CA SER A 188 -11.90 -0.92 3.02
C SER A 188 -11.81 -1.82 1.78
N ILE A 189 -12.35 -3.04 1.84
CA ILE A 189 -12.32 -3.98 0.70
C ILE A 189 -13.22 -3.47 -0.43
N ALA A 190 -12.60 -3.07 -1.53
CA ALA A 190 -13.27 -2.68 -2.75
C ALA A 190 -14.04 -3.87 -3.36
N ASN A 191 -15.19 -3.60 -3.97
CA ASN A 191 -16.03 -4.60 -4.64
C ASN A 191 -16.29 -5.86 -3.79
N ARG A 192 -16.54 -5.65 -2.50
CA ARG A 192 -16.64 -6.71 -1.48
C ARG A 192 -17.53 -7.89 -1.89
N GLY A 193 -18.64 -7.66 -2.58
CA GLY A 193 -19.54 -8.74 -3.02
C GLY A 193 -18.86 -9.72 -3.98
N SER A 194 -18.37 -9.21 -5.11
CA SER A 194 -17.73 -10.04 -6.15
C SER A 194 -16.39 -10.60 -5.69
N ALA A 195 -15.56 -9.79 -5.02
CA ALA A 195 -14.25 -10.23 -4.52
C ALA A 195 -14.39 -11.37 -3.50
N GLN A 196 -15.37 -11.30 -2.59
CA GLN A 196 -15.62 -12.36 -1.62
C GLN A 196 -16.16 -13.63 -2.27
N GLN A 197 -17.06 -13.51 -3.24
CA GLN A 197 -17.59 -14.67 -3.98
C GLN A 197 -16.48 -15.41 -4.73
N GLU A 198 -15.57 -14.67 -5.36
CA GLU A 198 -14.47 -15.26 -6.10
C GLU A 198 -13.52 -16.05 -5.17
N VAL A 199 -13.10 -15.46 -4.05
CA VAL A 199 -12.21 -16.13 -3.09
C VAL A 199 -12.94 -17.31 -2.41
N ALA A 200 -14.23 -17.18 -2.10
CA ALA A 200 -15.02 -18.27 -1.54
C ALA A 200 -15.13 -19.45 -2.52
N LYS A 201 -15.34 -19.16 -3.82
CA LYS A 201 -15.35 -20.16 -4.89
C LYS A 201 -14.00 -20.88 -5.02
N GLN A 202 -12.89 -20.15 -4.90
CA GLN A 202 -11.54 -20.75 -4.90
C GLN A 202 -11.29 -21.67 -3.70
N LEU A 203 -12.00 -21.46 -2.58
CA LEU A 203 -11.93 -22.30 -1.39
C LEU A 203 -12.98 -23.42 -1.37
N GLY A 204 -13.89 -23.46 -2.35
CA GLY A 204 -14.97 -24.45 -2.41
C GLY A 204 -15.99 -24.31 -1.28
N GLN A 205 -16.14 -23.11 -0.71
CA GLN A 205 -17.01 -22.84 0.43
C GLN A 205 -18.06 -21.77 0.09
N ASP A 206 -19.20 -21.79 0.81
CA ASP A 206 -20.12 -20.64 0.79
C ASP A 206 -19.45 -19.41 1.44
N VAL A 207 -19.80 -18.21 0.98
CA VAL A 207 -19.21 -16.95 1.45
C VAL A 207 -19.32 -16.80 2.97
N ASN A 208 -20.43 -17.21 3.56
CA ASN A 208 -20.63 -17.08 5.01
C ASN A 208 -19.74 -18.02 5.81
N GLN A 209 -19.49 -19.23 5.29
CA GLN A 209 -18.57 -20.18 5.90
C GLN A 209 -17.12 -19.76 5.69
N ALA A 210 -16.79 -19.31 4.48
CA ALA A 210 -15.45 -18.87 4.12
C ALA A 210 -14.99 -17.67 4.96
N ARG A 211 -15.90 -16.71 5.25
CA ARG A 211 -15.62 -15.57 6.13
C ARG A 211 -15.17 -15.97 7.55
N ASN A 212 -15.52 -17.17 8.02
CA ASN A 212 -15.10 -17.67 9.32
C ASN A 212 -13.73 -18.35 9.29
N ASN A 213 -13.08 -18.42 8.12
CA ASN A 213 -11.76 -18.98 7.93
C ASN A 213 -10.73 -17.86 7.77
N VAL A 214 -9.59 -17.99 8.44
CA VAL A 214 -8.46 -17.04 8.35
C VAL A 214 -7.90 -16.97 6.93
N VAL A 215 -7.73 -18.13 6.27
CA VAL A 215 -7.15 -18.25 4.93
C VAL A 215 -7.93 -17.47 3.88
N PHE A 216 -9.25 -17.36 4.07
CA PHE A 216 -10.09 -16.55 3.20
C PHE A 216 -9.69 -15.06 3.26
N TRP A 217 -9.46 -14.53 4.46
CA TRP A 217 -9.07 -13.14 4.63
C TRP A 217 -7.66 -12.87 4.14
N GLU A 218 -6.73 -13.80 4.34
CA GLU A 218 -5.37 -13.70 3.77
C GLU A 218 -5.41 -13.55 2.25
N ARG A 219 -6.15 -14.43 1.56
CA ARG A 219 -6.27 -14.39 0.10
C ARG A 219 -6.99 -13.14 -0.39
N LEU A 220 -8.06 -12.75 0.29
CA LEU A 220 -8.86 -11.59 -0.08
C LEU A 220 -8.06 -10.30 0.07
N ILE A 221 -7.39 -10.10 1.20
CA ILE A 221 -6.57 -8.92 1.48
C ILE A 221 -5.34 -8.93 0.57
N GLY A 222 -4.66 -10.08 0.42
CA GLY A 222 -3.53 -10.24 -0.48
C GLY A 222 -3.86 -9.86 -1.92
N LYS A 223 -5.03 -10.26 -2.43
CA LYS A 223 -5.48 -9.88 -3.79
C LYS A 223 -5.71 -8.38 -3.94
N GLN A 224 -6.33 -7.74 -2.95
CA GLN A 224 -6.57 -6.29 -2.97
C GLN A 224 -5.27 -5.48 -2.85
N LEU A 225 -4.37 -5.95 -2.00
CA LEU A 225 -3.05 -5.38 -1.80
C LEU A 225 -2.21 -5.47 -3.08
N SER A 226 -2.20 -6.64 -3.73
CA SER A 226 -1.52 -6.84 -5.00
C SER A 226 -2.00 -5.87 -6.09
N GLY A 227 -3.32 -5.67 -6.22
CA GLY A 227 -3.86 -4.71 -7.19
C GLY A 227 -3.53 -3.24 -6.85
N THR A 228 -3.53 -2.89 -5.56
CA THR A 228 -3.15 -1.55 -5.11
C THR A 228 -1.67 -1.28 -5.38
N MET A 229 -0.81 -2.29 -5.14
CA MET A 229 0.61 -2.16 -5.36
C MET A 229 0.98 -2.10 -6.84
N ASP A 230 0.34 -2.89 -7.71
CA ASP A 230 0.50 -2.77 -9.17
C ASP A 230 0.22 -1.33 -9.64
N GLY A 231 -0.86 -0.72 -9.14
CA GLY A 231 -1.19 0.69 -9.42
C GLY A 231 -0.11 1.67 -8.98
N ILE A 232 0.28 1.62 -7.70
CA ILE A 232 1.28 2.53 -7.11
C ILE A 232 2.64 2.38 -7.80
N VAL A 233 3.08 1.15 -8.07
CA VAL A 233 4.36 0.90 -8.74
C VAL A 233 4.36 1.50 -10.14
N ARG A 234 3.28 1.31 -10.91
CA ARG A 234 3.16 1.89 -12.26
C ARG A 234 3.17 3.42 -12.21
N GLU A 235 2.47 4.00 -11.25
CA GLU A 235 2.41 5.46 -11.04
C GLU A 235 3.78 6.02 -10.69
N VAL A 236 4.44 5.51 -9.65
CA VAL A 236 5.75 5.99 -9.19
C VAL A 236 6.82 5.83 -10.29
N VAL A 237 6.83 4.71 -11.01
CA VAL A 237 7.77 4.50 -12.11
C VAL A 237 7.51 5.49 -13.25
N TYR A 238 6.26 5.72 -13.61
CA TYR A 238 5.90 6.68 -14.66
C TYR A 238 6.25 8.12 -14.26
N GLU A 239 5.87 8.55 -13.05
CA GLU A 239 6.12 9.90 -12.54
C GLU A 239 7.60 10.21 -12.33
N SER A 240 8.41 9.18 -12.05
CA SER A 240 9.85 9.36 -11.87
C SER A 240 10.55 9.93 -13.12
N LYS A 241 9.92 9.81 -14.31
CA LYS A 241 10.51 10.18 -15.62
C LYS A 241 11.86 9.52 -15.90
N LEU A 242 12.18 8.45 -15.17
CA LEU A 242 13.42 7.71 -15.35
C LEU A 242 13.28 6.71 -16.51
N GLY A 243 14.33 6.58 -17.31
CA GLY A 243 14.44 5.47 -18.25
C GLY A 243 14.66 4.15 -17.51
N PRO A 244 14.48 2.99 -18.15
CA PRO A 244 14.55 1.67 -17.51
C PRO A 244 15.88 1.40 -16.78
N VAL A 245 16.99 1.84 -17.37
CA VAL A 245 18.34 1.69 -16.81
C VAL A 245 18.56 2.56 -15.58
N ASP A 246 18.04 3.78 -15.60
CA ASP A 246 18.18 4.72 -14.48
C ASP A 246 17.21 4.36 -13.34
N ALA A 247 16.04 3.78 -13.65
CA ALA A 247 15.15 3.17 -12.67
C ALA A 247 15.83 2.02 -11.91
N TYR A 248 16.56 1.14 -12.61
CA TYR A 248 17.33 0.07 -11.98
C TYR A 248 18.46 0.59 -11.07
N LYS A 249 19.18 1.64 -11.51
CA LYS A 249 20.25 2.27 -10.73
C LYS A 249 19.71 2.96 -9.48
N ASN A 250 18.58 3.66 -9.61
CA ASN A 250 17.93 4.39 -8.53
C ASN A 250 16.85 3.56 -7.82
N ARG A 251 16.91 2.22 -7.91
CA ARG A 251 15.90 1.32 -7.33
C ARG A 251 15.64 1.62 -5.85
N HIS A 252 16.67 1.89 -5.05
CA HIS A 252 16.47 2.19 -3.63
C HIS A 252 15.66 3.47 -3.38
N GLN A 253 15.79 4.49 -4.24
CA GLN A 253 14.98 5.71 -4.15
C GLN A 253 13.53 5.45 -4.60
N LEU A 254 13.33 4.63 -5.63
CA LEU A 254 11.99 4.19 -6.05
C LEU A 254 11.32 3.34 -4.96
N LEU A 255 12.07 2.46 -4.29
CA LEU A 255 11.56 1.65 -3.17
C LEU A 255 11.06 2.54 -2.04
N GLY A 256 11.83 3.57 -1.67
CA GLY A 256 11.44 4.52 -0.64
C GLY A 256 10.10 5.19 -0.97
N LYS A 257 9.98 5.75 -2.17
CA LYS A 257 8.73 6.37 -2.64
C LYS A 257 7.54 5.41 -2.65
N ILE A 258 7.74 4.21 -3.21
CA ILE A 258 6.69 3.17 -3.22
C ILE A 258 6.28 2.81 -1.80
N THR A 259 7.24 2.71 -0.87
CA THR A 259 6.97 2.37 0.53
C THR A 259 6.17 3.48 1.22
N ASP A 260 6.54 4.74 1.00
CA ASP A 260 5.84 5.90 1.57
C ASP A 260 4.38 5.96 1.05
N ASP A 261 4.18 5.93 -0.27
CA ASP A 261 2.85 5.99 -0.89
C ASP A 261 1.97 4.78 -0.50
N LEU A 262 2.57 3.59 -0.42
CA LEU A 262 1.88 2.38 0.00
C LEU A 262 1.51 2.47 1.49
N THR A 263 2.39 3.00 2.35
CA THR A 263 2.14 3.15 3.78
C THR A 263 0.96 4.09 4.02
N ASP A 264 0.92 5.24 3.34
CA ASP A 264 -0.17 6.21 3.46
C ASP A 264 -1.51 5.63 2.98
N SER A 265 -1.50 4.92 1.84
CA SER A 265 -2.70 4.30 1.27
C SER A 265 -3.25 3.16 2.14
N LEU A 266 -2.36 2.35 2.75
CA LEU A 266 -2.74 1.19 3.55
C LEU A 266 -3.07 1.52 5.01
N ALA A 267 -2.44 2.56 5.58
CA ALA A 267 -2.76 3.03 6.92
C ALA A 267 -4.24 3.44 7.03
N ALA A 268 -4.76 4.14 6.02
CA ALA A 268 -6.19 4.49 5.92
C ALA A 268 -7.12 3.27 5.81
N ARG A 269 -6.58 2.09 5.48
CA ARG A 269 -7.31 0.82 5.38
C ARG A 269 -7.14 -0.06 6.61
N GLY A 270 -6.41 0.40 7.64
CA GLY A 270 -6.13 -0.37 8.87
C GLY A 270 -5.02 -1.41 8.72
N ILE A 271 -4.16 -1.28 7.71
CA ILE A 271 -3.04 -2.19 7.42
C ILE A 271 -1.73 -1.41 7.61
N GLU A 272 -0.79 -2.01 8.33
CA GLU A 272 0.55 -1.47 8.57
C GLU A 272 1.56 -2.27 7.75
N ILE A 273 2.47 -1.56 7.10
CA ILE A 273 3.59 -2.15 6.36
C ILE A 273 4.78 -2.25 7.30
N ILE A 274 5.40 -3.42 7.32
CA ILE A 274 6.60 -3.66 8.13
C ILE A 274 7.85 -3.51 7.27
N ALA A 275 7.84 -4.10 6.07
CA ALA A 275 8.96 -4.04 5.14
C ALA A 275 8.48 -4.21 3.69
N VAL A 276 9.18 -3.54 2.78
CA VAL A 276 9.03 -3.69 1.33
C VAL A 276 10.41 -3.90 0.74
N GLU A 277 10.59 -4.95 -0.05
CA GLU A 277 11.85 -5.28 -0.70
C GLU A 277 11.64 -5.62 -2.18
N PHE A 278 12.61 -5.29 -3.01
CA PHE A 278 12.66 -5.76 -4.39
C PHE A 278 13.31 -7.14 -4.43
N ASP A 279 12.56 -8.15 -4.84
CA ASP A 279 13.08 -9.50 -5.03
C ASP A 279 13.81 -9.60 -6.37
N PHE A 280 13.21 -9.04 -7.42
CA PHE A 280 13.73 -9.14 -8.79
C PHE A 280 13.36 -7.89 -9.61
N PHE A 281 14.28 -7.44 -10.44
CA PHE A 281 14.07 -6.28 -11.30
C PHE A 281 14.64 -6.59 -12.68
N ASP A 282 13.75 -6.92 -13.63
CA ASP A 282 14.12 -7.26 -15.00
C ASP A 282 14.05 -6.06 -15.92
N VAL A 283 15.19 -5.74 -16.52
CA VAL A 283 15.33 -4.72 -17.55
C VAL A 283 15.89 -5.38 -18.79
N ASP A 284 15.22 -5.17 -19.92
CA ASP A 284 15.67 -5.70 -21.20
C ASP A 284 17.13 -5.33 -21.49
N ARG A 285 17.92 -6.32 -21.90
CA ARG A 285 19.33 -6.16 -22.29
C ARG A 285 19.49 -5.17 -23.44
N GLU A 286 18.50 -5.06 -24.34
CA GLU A 286 18.55 -4.06 -25.40
C GLU A 286 18.45 -2.63 -24.86
N SER A 287 17.67 -2.39 -23.80
CA SER A 287 17.55 -1.09 -23.15
C SER A 287 18.89 -0.60 -22.60
N PHE A 288 19.71 -1.49 -22.02
CA PHE A 288 21.09 -1.16 -21.62
C PHE A 288 22.00 -0.84 -22.82
N ARG A 289 21.88 -1.59 -23.93
CA ARG A 289 22.67 -1.34 -25.15
C ARG A 289 22.29 -0.02 -25.83
N ARG A 290 21.02 0.36 -25.82
CA ARG A 290 20.51 1.62 -26.40
C ARG A 290 20.90 2.82 -25.53
N ALA A 291 20.69 2.75 -24.22
CA ALA A 291 21.08 3.81 -23.28
C ALA A 291 22.60 4.09 -23.34
N ASN A 292 23.43 3.05 -23.47
CA ASN A 292 24.87 3.24 -23.65
C ASN A 292 25.19 3.90 -25.00
N ARG A 293 24.56 3.49 -26.10
CA ARG A 293 24.75 4.14 -27.41
C ARG A 293 24.37 5.61 -27.36
N GLU A 294 23.22 5.96 -26.82
CA GLU A 294 22.75 7.34 -26.70
C GLU A 294 23.70 8.21 -25.87
N ARG A 295 24.19 7.70 -24.73
CA ARG A 295 25.24 8.37 -23.94
C ARG A 295 26.58 8.50 -24.66
N TYR A 296 26.88 7.65 -25.65
CA TYR A 296 28.03 7.80 -26.51
C TYR A 296 27.80 8.90 -27.55
N TRP A 297 26.63 8.93 -28.21
CA TRP A 297 26.27 9.99 -29.18
C TRP A 297 26.17 11.37 -28.53
N GLU A 298 25.59 11.49 -27.34
CA GLU A 298 25.53 12.75 -26.59
C GLU A 298 26.93 13.23 -26.17
N ARG A 299 27.84 12.31 -25.83
CA ARG A 299 29.23 12.68 -25.52
C ARG A 299 29.97 13.11 -26.77
N ASP A 300 29.83 12.40 -27.87
CA ASP A 300 30.49 12.71 -29.14
C ASP A 300 30.01 14.05 -29.71
N THR A 301 28.70 14.32 -29.66
CA THR A 301 28.13 15.62 -30.08
C THR A 301 28.57 16.77 -29.19
N LYS A 302 28.61 16.58 -27.86
CA LYS A 302 29.16 17.59 -26.94
C LYS A 302 30.64 17.86 -27.20
N LEU A 303 31.44 16.82 -27.43
CA LEU A 303 32.86 16.95 -27.74
C LEU A 303 33.07 17.69 -29.06
N LYS A 304 32.34 17.32 -30.12
CA LYS A 304 32.37 18.01 -31.42
C LYS A 304 31.97 19.48 -31.32
N ARG A 305 30.99 19.80 -30.47
CA ARG A 305 30.61 21.19 -30.21
C ARG A 305 31.72 21.98 -29.52
N ILE A 306 32.34 21.40 -28.49
CA ILE A 306 33.48 22.02 -27.80
C ILE A 306 34.67 22.20 -28.76
N GLU A 307 34.93 21.23 -29.64
CA GLU A 307 35.99 21.29 -30.63
C GLU A 307 35.73 22.35 -31.70
N ALA A 308 34.49 22.44 -32.19
CA ALA A 308 34.08 23.50 -33.12
C ALA A 308 34.18 24.89 -32.49
N GLU A 309 33.80 25.05 -31.21
CA GLU A 309 33.95 26.31 -30.48
C GLU A 309 35.44 26.69 -30.32
N ARG A 310 36.31 25.73 -30.01
CA ARG A 310 37.77 25.95 -29.92
C ARG A 310 38.39 26.30 -31.25
N GLU A 311 37.99 25.63 -32.33
CA GLU A 311 38.54 25.92 -33.67
C GLU A 311 38.05 27.28 -34.17
N ALA A 312 36.78 27.66 -33.92
CA ALA A 312 36.29 29.00 -34.24
C ALA A 312 37.08 30.08 -33.48
N GLU A 313 37.39 29.86 -32.20
CA GLU A 313 38.19 30.79 -31.42
C GLU A 313 39.64 30.86 -31.92
N ARG A 314 40.21 29.73 -32.33
CA ARG A 314 41.54 29.68 -32.97
C ARG A 314 41.57 30.45 -34.28
N ILE A 315 40.59 30.24 -35.17
CA ILE A 315 40.47 30.96 -36.43
C ILE A 315 40.33 32.47 -36.17
N ARG A 316 39.56 32.88 -35.17
CA ARG A 316 39.45 34.29 -34.79
C ARG A 316 40.81 34.87 -34.37
N ILE A 317 41.52 34.21 -33.47
CA ILE A 317 42.83 34.69 -32.97
C ILE A 317 43.86 34.75 -34.09
N VAL A 318 43.92 33.73 -34.94
CA VAL A 318 44.85 33.68 -36.08
C VAL A 318 44.47 34.72 -37.12
N GLY A 319 43.18 34.88 -37.42
CA GLY A 319 42.67 35.90 -38.35
C GLY A 319 42.95 37.32 -37.86
N GLU A 320 42.77 37.60 -36.57
CA GLU A 320 43.15 38.88 -35.96
C GLU A 320 44.67 39.12 -36.06
N ALA A 321 45.48 38.12 -35.71
CA ALA A 321 46.94 38.22 -35.80
C ALA A 321 47.45 38.39 -37.23
N GLN A 322 46.81 37.72 -38.21
CA GLN A 322 47.14 37.87 -39.63
C GLN A 322 46.71 39.23 -40.17
N ALA A 323 45.52 39.72 -39.79
CA ALA A 323 45.06 41.05 -40.17
C ALA A 323 45.98 42.15 -39.62
N GLU A 324 46.45 42.01 -38.37
CA GLU A 324 47.41 42.93 -37.76
C GLU A 324 48.79 42.88 -38.45
N ALA A 325 49.31 41.69 -38.73
CA ALA A 325 50.58 41.52 -39.44
C ALA A 325 50.54 42.05 -40.89
N GLU A 326 49.41 41.89 -41.59
CA GLU A 326 49.25 42.39 -42.95
C GLU A 326 49.04 43.91 -42.96
N ALA A 327 48.32 44.46 -41.98
CA ALA A 327 48.22 45.91 -41.78
C ALA A 327 49.60 46.53 -41.55
N ASP A 328 50.46 45.90 -40.74
CA ASP A 328 51.84 46.33 -40.52
C ASP A 328 52.70 46.25 -41.80
N ARG A 329 52.55 45.19 -42.60
CA ARG A 329 53.22 45.07 -43.90
C ARG A 329 52.79 46.17 -44.87
N VAL A 330 51.49 46.41 -45.01
CA VAL A 330 50.96 47.47 -45.87
C VAL A 330 51.46 48.84 -45.38
N ALA A 331 51.46 49.08 -44.05
CA ALA A 331 51.99 50.30 -43.48
C ALA A 331 53.50 50.50 -43.79
N MET A 332 54.30 49.43 -43.76
CA MET A 332 55.71 49.48 -44.16
C MET A 332 55.89 49.73 -45.66
N LEU A 333 55.09 49.09 -46.52
CA LEU A 333 55.11 49.31 -47.97
C LEU A 333 54.76 50.76 -48.32
N VAL A 334 53.69 51.30 -47.72
CA VAL A 334 53.28 52.70 -47.90
C VAL A 334 54.38 53.67 -47.43
N ARG A 335 55.04 53.39 -46.29
CA ARG A 335 56.20 54.19 -45.85
C ARG A 335 57.35 54.14 -46.85
N SER A 336 57.71 52.96 -47.34
CA SER A 336 58.81 52.79 -48.30
C SER A 336 58.53 53.47 -49.65
N LEU A 337 57.29 53.46 -50.13
CA LEU A 337 56.88 54.14 -51.35
C LEU A 337 56.92 55.67 -51.19
N ARG A 338 56.54 56.17 -50.01
CA ARG A 338 56.59 57.60 -49.70
C ARG A 338 58.03 58.12 -49.53
N GLU A 339 58.93 57.33 -48.94
CA GLU A 339 60.36 57.64 -48.85
C GLU A 339 61.06 57.62 -50.22
N SER A 340 60.51 56.89 -51.19
CA SER A 340 61.01 56.81 -52.58
C SER A 340 60.62 58.02 -53.45
N GLY A 341 59.90 59.01 -52.90
CA GLY A 341 59.57 60.26 -53.58
C GLY A 341 58.35 60.21 -54.51
N ILE A 342 57.46 59.22 -54.34
CA ILE A 342 56.20 59.10 -55.09
C ILE A 342 55.07 59.68 -54.24
N ASP A 343 54.48 60.80 -54.68
CA ASP A 343 53.24 61.33 -54.09
C ASP A 343 52.05 60.54 -54.63
N LEU A 344 51.55 59.61 -53.83
CA LEU A 344 50.35 58.81 -54.14
C LEU A 344 49.08 59.59 -53.80
N SER A 345 48.17 59.69 -54.76
CA SER A 345 46.80 60.20 -54.53
C SER A 345 46.03 59.21 -53.65
N PRO A 346 45.04 59.66 -52.83
CA PRO A 346 44.21 58.76 -52.01
C PRO A 346 43.54 57.63 -52.81
N GLU A 347 43.22 57.87 -54.09
CA GLU A 347 42.62 56.89 -55.00
C GLU A 347 43.61 55.78 -55.40
N ASP A 348 44.89 56.10 -55.62
CA ASP A 348 45.93 55.11 -55.98
C ASP A 348 46.29 54.20 -54.79
N LEU A 349 46.20 54.73 -53.57
CA LEU A 349 46.40 53.94 -52.34
C LEU A 349 45.27 52.91 -52.15
N GLU A 350 44.04 53.29 -52.48
CA GLU A 350 42.87 52.40 -52.35
C GLU A 350 42.99 51.22 -53.33
N ASP A 351 43.40 51.46 -54.57
CA ASP A 351 43.63 50.40 -55.58
C ASP A 351 44.80 49.46 -55.22
N ILE A 352 45.88 49.98 -54.62
CA ILE A 352 47.00 49.15 -54.14
C ILE A 352 46.57 48.27 -52.96
N VAL A 353 45.78 48.82 -52.03
CA VAL A 353 45.26 48.05 -50.88
C VAL A 353 44.26 46.99 -51.35
N ILE A 354 43.34 47.32 -52.25
CA ILE A 354 42.35 46.38 -52.80
C ILE A 354 43.02 45.26 -53.59
N SER A 355 44.06 45.57 -54.38
CA SER A 355 44.81 44.57 -55.14
C SER A 355 45.66 43.67 -54.23
N ALA A 356 46.26 44.21 -53.16
CA ALA A 356 46.98 43.41 -52.15
C ALA A 356 46.04 42.49 -51.37
N ILE A 357 44.86 42.97 -50.96
CA ILE A 357 43.83 42.15 -50.30
C ILE A 357 43.38 41.01 -51.23
N ARG A 358 43.12 41.28 -52.52
CA ARG A 358 42.77 40.23 -53.49
C ARG A 358 43.86 39.19 -53.67
N ALA A 359 45.13 39.61 -53.78
CA ALA A 359 46.26 38.69 -53.91
C ALA A 359 46.45 37.81 -52.66
N SER A 360 46.16 38.34 -51.47
CA SER A 360 46.19 37.55 -50.22
C SER A 360 45.03 36.55 -50.12
N SER A 361 43.84 36.91 -50.60
CA SER A 361 42.65 36.02 -50.59
C SER A 361 42.74 34.84 -51.56
N GLU A 362 43.51 34.95 -52.65
CA GLU A 362 43.78 33.83 -53.56
C GLU A 362 44.75 32.79 -52.96
N PHE A 363 45.58 33.18 -51.99
CA PHE A 363 46.48 32.27 -51.27
C PHE A 363 45.74 31.41 -50.21
N GLU A 364 44.52 31.81 -49.84
CA GLU A 364 43.66 31.14 -48.85
C GLU A 364 42.93 29.90 -49.44
N GLY A 365 42.88 29.78 -50.77
CA GLY A 365 42.19 28.68 -51.47
C GLY A 365 42.85 27.30 -51.36
N ASP A 366 44.13 27.21 -50.99
CA ASP A 366 44.88 25.95 -50.98
C ASP A 366 44.78 25.16 -49.65
N TYR A 367 44.33 25.78 -48.55
CA TYR A 367 44.13 25.07 -47.28
C TYR A 367 42.81 24.28 -47.22
N VAL A 368 41.82 24.61 -48.06
CA VAL A 368 40.53 23.89 -48.14
C VAL A 368 40.69 22.49 -48.75
N ARG A 369 41.81 22.20 -49.43
CA ARG A 369 42.12 20.87 -50.02
C ARG A 369 42.71 19.85 -49.04
N LEU A 370 43.01 20.23 -47.80
CA LEU A 370 43.57 19.31 -46.78
C LEU A 370 42.53 18.75 -45.80
N LEU A 371 41.24 19.06 -45.98
CA LEU A 371 40.18 18.37 -45.26
C LEU A 371 40.04 16.93 -45.82
N PRO A 372 40.07 15.88 -44.98
CA PRO A 372 39.84 14.53 -45.46
C PRO A 372 38.42 14.43 -46.03
N GLU A 373 38.30 13.85 -47.24
CA GLU A 373 37.01 13.60 -47.88
C GLU A 373 36.08 12.84 -46.94
N PRO A 374 34.77 13.16 -46.92
CA PRO A 374 33.80 12.35 -46.18
C PRO A 374 33.82 10.92 -46.73
N LEU A 375 33.98 9.95 -45.83
CA LEU A 375 34.03 8.52 -46.16
C LEU A 375 32.91 8.13 -47.14
N PRO A 376 33.21 7.36 -48.19
CA PRO A 376 32.20 6.96 -49.17
C PRO A 376 31.12 6.11 -48.51
N ASN A 377 29.85 6.47 -48.74
CA ASN A 377 28.67 5.72 -48.35
C ASN A 377 28.84 4.24 -48.73
N ALA A 378 28.90 3.36 -47.72
CA ALA A 378 28.90 1.93 -47.92
C ALA A 378 27.60 1.51 -48.63
N LYS A 379 27.72 1.03 -49.87
CA LYS A 379 26.63 0.33 -50.55
C LYS A 379 26.28 -0.96 -49.79
N PRO A 380 24.99 -1.34 -49.72
CA PRO A 380 24.58 -2.59 -49.10
C PRO A 380 25.15 -3.78 -49.87
N ALA A 381 25.67 -4.77 -49.13
CA ALA A 381 26.22 -6.00 -49.69
C ALA A 381 25.11 -6.83 -50.35
N ASP A 382 25.25 -7.04 -51.66
CA ASP A 382 24.37 -7.91 -52.44
C ASP A 382 24.68 -9.39 -52.20
N LYS A 383 23.57 -10.16 -52.23
CA LYS A 383 23.44 -11.60 -52.02
C LYS A 383 24.51 -12.44 -52.72
N LYS A 384 25.16 -13.35 -51.97
CA LYS A 384 25.65 -14.62 -52.53
C LYS A 384 24.57 -15.69 -52.40
N VAL A 385 23.87 -15.94 -53.51
CA VAL A 385 23.19 -17.20 -53.76
C VAL A 385 24.27 -18.24 -54.05
N SER A 386 24.47 -19.15 -53.10
CA SER A 386 25.23 -20.38 -53.30
C SER A 386 24.28 -21.42 -53.91
N ALA A 387 24.36 -21.59 -55.23
CA ALA A 387 23.91 -22.80 -55.90
C ALA A 387 25.08 -23.78 -55.95
N GLY A 388 24.90 -25.01 -55.45
CA GLY A 388 25.90 -26.06 -55.60
C GLY A 388 25.71 -27.30 -54.73
N LYS A 389 24.82 -28.19 -55.20
CA LYS A 389 24.69 -29.64 -54.89
C LYS A 389 24.17 -30.08 -53.52
#